data_AF-A0A535J9A4-F1
#
_entry.id   AF-A0A535J9A4-F1
#
_cell.length_a   1.000
_cell.length_b   1.000
_cell.length_c   1.000
_cell.angle_alpha   90.00
_cell.angle_beta   90.00
_cell.angle_gamma   90.00
#
_symmetry.space_group_name_H-M   'P 1'
#
loop_
_entity.id
_entity.type
_entity.pdbx_description
1 polymer ?
#
loop_
_entity_poly.entity_id
_entity_poly.type
_entity_poly.pdbx_seq_one_letter_code
_entity_poly.pdbx_strand_id
1 'polypeptide(L)'
;MNISNLVPGDTAQRVVHVTNGGNTGFTYAGAISATANTLLWSDTTYGLQASVYRCNNCTTGANLVYSGALKNLAVPASGTVAAAGSDYLTFVFSLPSTAGNTFQGLTQDFTVTYTATQLAGTAR
;
A
#
# COMPACT_ATOMS: atom_id res chain seq x y z
N MET A 1 -2.77 8.76 3.95
CA MET A 1 -1.90 8.25 5.04
C MET A 1 -0.88 9.34 5.36
N ASN A 2 -0.51 9.47 6.64
CA ASN A 2 0.54 10.36 7.09
C ASN A 2 1.67 9.53 7.72
N ILE A 3 2.90 9.79 7.31
CA ILE A 3 4.12 9.20 7.91
C ILE A 3 4.99 10.37 8.38
N SER A 4 5.30 10.39 9.67
CA SER A 4 6.05 11.45 10.34
C SER A 4 6.98 10.87 11.40
N ASN A 5 7.99 11.64 11.78
CA ASN A 5 8.93 11.34 12.87
C ASN A 5 9.66 9.99 12.76
N LEU A 6 9.85 9.47 11.53
CA LEU A 6 10.71 8.31 11.32
C LEU A 6 12.17 8.73 11.36
N VAL A 7 13.00 7.93 12.04
CA VAL A 7 14.45 7.97 11.91
C VAL A 7 14.93 6.85 10.96
N PRO A 8 16.13 6.99 10.35
CA PRO A 8 16.70 5.94 9.50
C PRO A 8 16.69 4.57 10.20
N GLY A 9 16.11 3.57 9.54
CA GLY A 9 15.92 2.22 10.07
C GLY A 9 14.50 1.95 10.61
N ASP A 10 13.69 2.98 10.84
CA ASP A 10 12.33 2.80 11.35
C ASP A 10 11.40 2.17 10.32
N THR A 11 10.36 1.52 10.85
CA THR A 11 9.25 0.98 10.05
C THR A 11 7.90 1.37 10.63
N ALA A 12 6.91 1.50 9.77
CA ALA A 12 5.52 1.73 10.15
C ALA A 12 4.62 0.77 9.38
N GLN A 13 3.79 0.01 10.10
CA GLN A 13 2.85 -0.94 9.51
C GLN A 13 1.44 -0.35 9.43
N ARG A 14 0.73 -0.61 8.34
CA ARG A 14 -0.71 -0.32 8.17
C ARG A 14 -1.39 -1.51 7.53
N VAL A 15 -2.55 -1.90 8.07
CA VAL A 15 -3.37 -2.98 7.52
C VAL A 15 -4.60 -2.37 6.87
N VAL A 16 -4.94 -2.84 5.66
CA VAL A 16 -6.12 -2.42 4.89
C VAL A 16 -7.00 -3.63 4.64
N HIS A 17 -8.29 -3.49 4.96
CA HIS A 17 -9.31 -4.51 4.74
C HIS A 17 -10.21 -4.05 3.59
N VAL A 18 -10.23 -4.80 2.50
CA VAL A 18 -11.11 -4.56 1.36
C VAL A 18 -12.27 -5.54 1.45
N THR A 19 -13.46 -5.06 1.78
CA THR A 19 -14.66 -5.88 1.98
C THR A 19 -15.67 -5.66 0.84
N ASN A 20 -16.19 -6.74 0.28
CA ASN A 20 -17.28 -6.67 -0.68
C ASN A 20 -18.65 -6.79 0.02
N GLY A 21 -19.27 -5.64 0.31
CA GLY A 21 -20.64 -5.59 0.85
C GLY A 21 -21.74 -5.81 -0.19
N GLY A 22 -21.38 -6.01 -1.47
CA GLY A 22 -22.32 -6.21 -2.57
C GLY A 22 -22.62 -7.68 -2.86
N ASN A 23 -23.39 -7.89 -3.94
CA ASN A 23 -23.83 -9.21 -4.40
C ASN A 23 -23.09 -9.72 -5.64
N THR A 24 -22.14 -8.94 -6.18
CA THR A 24 -21.34 -9.30 -7.35
C THR A 24 -19.87 -9.26 -7.00
N GLY A 25 -19.10 -10.24 -7.46
CA GLY A 25 -17.66 -10.24 -7.29
C GLY A 25 -17.00 -9.05 -8.01
N PHE A 26 -15.88 -8.57 -7.48
CA PHE A 26 -15.06 -7.55 -8.14
C PHE A 26 -13.57 -7.88 -8.02
N THR A 27 -12.76 -7.28 -8.88
CA THR A 27 -11.31 -7.16 -8.70
C THR A 27 -10.96 -5.71 -8.43
N TYR A 28 -9.81 -5.44 -7.83
CA TYR A 28 -9.35 -4.07 -7.63
C TYR A 28 -7.84 -3.95 -7.83
N ALA A 29 -7.38 -2.78 -8.22
CA ALA A 29 -5.95 -2.42 -8.23
C ALA A 29 -5.75 -1.11 -7.45
N GLY A 30 -4.55 -0.90 -6.93
CA GLY A 30 -4.22 0.29 -6.14
C GLY A 30 -3.09 1.10 -6.76
N ALA A 31 -3.21 2.42 -6.73
CA ALA A 31 -2.16 3.34 -7.15
C ALA A 31 -1.91 4.41 -6.08
N ILE A 32 -0.66 4.81 -5.91
CA ILE A 32 -0.29 5.87 -4.96
C ILE A 32 -0.21 7.24 -5.64
N SER A 33 -0.51 8.28 -4.88
CA SER A 33 -0.26 9.68 -5.26
C SER A 33 0.11 10.49 -4.02
N ALA A 34 0.85 11.57 -4.21
CA ALA A 34 1.14 12.54 -3.17
C ALA A 34 1.15 13.96 -3.77
N THR A 35 0.63 14.92 -3.02
CA THR A 35 0.73 16.35 -3.39
C THR A 35 2.02 16.96 -2.85
N ALA A 36 2.42 16.58 -1.64
CA ALA A 36 3.71 16.97 -1.08
C ALA A 36 4.85 16.21 -1.77
N ASN A 37 5.94 16.92 -2.09
CA ASN A 37 7.11 16.35 -2.76
C ASN A 37 8.35 16.53 -1.88
N THR A 38 8.33 15.93 -0.68
CA THR A 38 9.49 15.95 0.22
C THR A 38 10.54 14.93 -0.23
N LEU A 39 11.74 14.96 0.35
CA LEU A 39 12.77 13.94 0.06
C LEU A 39 12.30 12.52 0.39
N LEU A 40 11.43 12.35 1.39
CA LEU A 40 10.80 11.07 1.71
C LEU A 40 10.02 10.48 0.52
N TRP A 41 9.59 11.30 -0.43
CA TRP A 41 8.86 10.89 -1.64
C TRP A 41 9.71 10.98 -2.91
N SER A 42 10.45 12.07 -3.10
CA SER A 42 11.15 12.33 -4.36
C SER A 42 12.39 11.46 -4.56
N ASP A 43 13.05 11.07 -3.47
CA ASP A 43 14.23 10.21 -3.51
C ASP A 43 13.82 8.74 -3.49
N THR A 44 14.04 8.04 -4.60
CA THR A 44 13.65 6.62 -4.73
C THR A 44 14.66 5.65 -4.11
N THR A 45 15.84 6.12 -3.73
CA THR A 45 16.93 5.28 -3.19
C THR A 45 16.95 5.35 -1.66
N TYR A 46 16.88 6.55 -1.10
CA TYR A 46 17.01 6.81 0.34
C TYR A 46 15.72 7.35 0.98
N GLY A 47 14.71 7.71 0.18
CA GLY A 47 13.39 8.07 0.67
C GLY A 47 12.60 6.86 1.16
N LEU A 48 11.31 7.07 1.47
CA LEU A 48 10.44 6.04 1.99
C LEU A 48 10.34 4.86 1.02
N GLN A 49 10.53 3.67 1.56
CA GLN A 49 10.30 2.41 0.88
C GLN A 49 8.98 1.82 1.39
N ALA A 50 8.37 0.97 0.57
CA ALA A 50 7.16 0.25 0.91
C ALA A 50 7.31 -1.22 0.52
N SER A 51 6.86 -2.10 1.40
CA SER A 51 6.57 -3.49 1.10
C SER A 51 5.08 -3.72 1.31
N VAL A 52 4.43 -4.37 0.34
CA VAL A 52 3.01 -4.73 0.45
C VAL A 52 2.87 -6.24 0.39
N TYR A 53 2.18 -6.78 1.38
CA TYR A 53 1.85 -8.19 1.49
C TYR A 53 0.35 -8.37 1.34
N ARG A 54 -0.07 -9.33 0.54
CA ARG A 54 -1.48 -9.73 0.45
C ARG A 54 -1.70 -10.98 1.29
N CYS A 55 -2.50 -10.85 2.33
CA CYS A 55 -2.65 -11.85 3.37
C CYS A 55 -4.11 -12.29 3.53
N ASN A 56 -4.34 -13.51 4.02
CA ASN A 56 -5.70 -14.02 4.25
C ASN A 56 -6.37 -13.39 5.49
N ASN A 57 -5.57 -12.90 6.45
CA ASN A 57 -6.02 -12.24 7.69
C ASN A 57 -4.96 -11.31 8.31
N CYS A 58 -3.83 -11.12 7.63
CA CYS A 58 -2.69 -10.30 8.03
C CYS A 58 -2.08 -10.54 9.42
N THR A 59 -2.21 -11.76 9.95
CA THR A 59 -1.40 -12.23 11.10
C THR A 59 -0.04 -12.76 10.67
N THR A 60 0.17 -12.99 9.38
CA THR A 60 1.43 -13.44 8.80
C THR A 60 1.61 -12.80 7.43
N GLY A 61 2.74 -12.11 7.19
CA GLY A 61 3.08 -11.50 5.91
C GLY A 61 3.38 -12.56 4.84
N ALA A 62 2.34 -13.24 4.37
CA ALA A 62 2.45 -14.13 3.21
C ALA A 62 2.18 -13.32 1.93
N ASN A 63 2.83 -13.70 0.83
CA ASN A 63 2.67 -13.15 -0.52
C ASN A 63 3.02 -11.65 -0.69
N LEU A 64 4.32 -11.37 -0.85
CA LEU A 64 4.83 -10.04 -1.21
C LEU A 64 4.34 -9.68 -2.63
N VAL A 65 3.54 -8.63 -2.73
CA VAL A 65 2.98 -8.14 -4.00
C VAL A 65 3.63 -6.86 -4.52
N TYR A 66 4.38 -6.16 -3.66
CA TYR A 66 5.17 -5.00 -4.02
C TYR A 66 6.34 -4.82 -3.05
N SER A 67 7.50 -4.40 -3.56
CA SER A 67 8.64 -3.93 -2.77
C SER A 67 9.39 -2.85 -3.56
N GLY A 68 9.65 -1.71 -2.95
CA GLY A 68 10.44 -0.62 -3.55
C GLY A 68 10.07 0.77 -3.05
N ALA A 69 10.51 1.79 -3.78
CA ALA A 69 10.30 3.19 -3.42
C ALA A 69 8.81 3.54 -3.37
N LEU A 70 8.37 4.18 -2.27
CA LEU A 70 6.97 4.52 -2.03
C LEU A 70 6.33 5.24 -3.23
N LYS A 71 7.04 6.15 -3.88
CA LYS A 71 6.57 6.91 -5.06
C LYS A 71 6.13 6.03 -6.23
N ASN A 72 6.71 4.83 -6.35
CA ASN A 72 6.43 3.88 -7.43
C ASN A 72 5.45 2.79 -7.00
N LEU A 73 4.81 2.93 -5.84
CA LEU A 73 3.91 1.91 -5.30
C LEU A 73 2.69 1.72 -6.21
N ALA A 74 2.56 0.50 -6.72
CA ALA A 74 1.35 0.01 -7.36
C ALA A 74 0.95 -1.31 -6.71
N VAL A 75 -0.28 -1.40 -6.23
CA VAL A 75 -0.85 -2.66 -5.74
C VAL A 75 -1.39 -3.40 -6.97
N PRO A 76 -0.85 -4.57 -7.30
CA PRO A 76 -1.32 -5.31 -8.47
C PRO A 76 -2.78 -5.73 -8.29
N ALA A 77 -3.44 -5.96 -9.42
CA ALA A 77 -4.82 -6.42 -9.46
C ALA A 77 -5.04 -7.59 -8.50
N SER A 78 -6.11 -7.52 -7.74
CA SER A 78 -6.52 -8.59 -6.84
C SER A 78 -7.05 -9.80 -7.61
N GLY A 79 -7.13 -10.93 -6.92
CA GLY A 79 -8.08 -11.96 -7.30
C GLY A 79 -9.52 -11.47 -7.14
N THR A 80 -10.49 -12.33 -7.47
CA THR A 80 -11.90 -12.01 -7.26
C THR A 80 -12.19 -11.91 -5.77
N VAL A 81 -12.67 -10.74 -5.33
CA VAL A 81 -13.30 -10.57 -4.02
C VAL A 81 -14.78 -10.93 -4.20
N ALA A 82 -15.14 -12.14 -3.81
CA ALA A 82 -16.51 -12.65 -3.91
C ALA A 82 -17.51 -11.79 -3.11
N ALA A 83 -18.81 -11.92 -3.39
CA ALA A 83 -19.85 -11.29 -2.59
C ALA A 83 -19.70 -11.69 -1.10
N ALA A 84 -19.83 -10.71 -0.19
CA ALA A 84 -19.52 -10.85 1.23
C ALA A 84 -18.06 -11.28 1.57
N GLY A 85 -17.19 -11.36 0.56
CA GLY A 85 -15.78 -11.71 0.71
C GLY A 85 -14.92 -10.53 1.17
N SER A 86 -13.70 -10.85 1.58
CA SER A 86 -12.70 -9.86 2.00
C SER A 86 -11.33 -10.20 1.44
N ASP A 87 -10.53 -9.16 1.19
CA ASP A 87 -9.10 -9.25 0.89
C ASP A 87 -8.34 -8.34 1.86
N TYR A 88 -7.14 -8.74 2.27
CA TYR A 88 -6.38 -8.03 3.28
C TYR A 88 -4.97 -7.71 2.77
N LEU A 89 -4.54 -6.48 3.01
CA LEU A 89 -3.22 -5.99 2.64
C LEU A 89 -2.49 -5.47 3.88
N THR A 90 -1.22 -5.84 4.02
CA THR A 90 -0.31 -5.22 4.98
C THR A 90 0.71 -4.38 4.24
N PHE A 91 0.72 -3.08 4.52
CA PHE A 91 1.73 -2.14 4.08
C PHE A 91 2.76 -1.99 5.18
N VAL A 92 4.02 -2.17 4.84
CA VAL A 92 5.17 -1.87 5.70
C VAL A 92 5.94 -0.75 5.03
N PHE A 93 5.89 0.44 5.62
CA PHE A 93 6.67 1.58 5.19
C PHE A 93 7.98 1.59 5.98
N SER A 94 9.10 1.89 5.33
CA SER A 94 10.39 1.98 6.01
C SER A 94 11.20 3.16 5.51
N LEU A 95 11.98 3.76 6.42
CA LEU A 95 13.04 4.70 6.06
C LEU A 95 14.36 3.92 6.07
N PRO A 96 15.10 3.82 4.96
CA PRO A 96 16.36 3.08 4.92
C PRO A 96 17.33 3.54 6.01
N SER A 97 18.08 2.62 6.63
CA SER A 97 19.10 2.97 7.62
C SER A 97 20.26 3.79 7.05
N THR A 98 20.42 3.76 5.72
CA THR A 98 21.36 4.58 4.95
C THR A 98 20.83 5.98 4.63
N ALA A 99 19.58 6.29 4.99
CA ALA A 99 19.05 7.65 4.86
C ALA A 99 19.80 8.58 5.82
N GLY A 100 20.34 9.68 5.30
CA GLY A 100 21.08 10.66 6.10
C GLY A 100 20.18 11.55 6.96
N ASN A 101 20.80 12.41 7.77
CA ASN A 101 20.08 13.35 8.65
C ASN A 101 19.18 14.34 7.89
N THR A 102 19.35 14.50 6.58
CA THR A 102 18.50 15.33 5.71
C THR A 102 17.06 14.85 5.63
N PHE A 103 16.78 13.60 6.02
CA PHE A 103 15.43 13.03 6.07
C PHE A 103 14.74 13.21 7.43
N GLN A 104 15.49 13.59 8.48
CA GLN A 104 14.95 13.72 9.82
C GLN A 104 13.93 14.86 9.92
N GLY A 105 12.84 14.63 10.66
CA GLY A 105 11.78 15.61 10.87
C GLY A 105 10.88 15.86 9.65
N LEU A 106 11.19 15.26 8.49
CA LEU A 106 10.30 15.33 7.34
C LEU A 106 9.02 14.53 7.60
N THR A 107 7.94 14.99 6.99
CA THR A 107 6.63 14.34 7.01
C THR A 107 6.15 14.21 5.58
N GLN A 108 5.58 13.06 5.24
CA GLN A 108 5.02 12.81 3.92
C GLN A 108 3.57 12.36 4.03
N ASP A 109 2.70 13.12 3.38
CA ASP A 109 1.31 12.74 3.13
C ASP A 109 1.17 12.13 1.74
N PHE A 110 0.43 11.03 1.66
CA PHE A 110 0.12 10.36 0.39
C PHE A 110 -1.22 9.65 0.47
N THR A 111 -1.78 9.37 -0.70
CA THR A 111 -3.06 8.68 -0.87
C THR A 111 -2.84 7.43 -1.70
N VAL A 112 -3.36 6.30 -1.23
CA VAL A 112 -3.48 5.07 -2.03
C VAL A 112 -4.93 5.00 -2.48
N THR A 113 -5.15 5.10 -3.80
CA THR A 113 -6.47 5.01 -4.42
C THR A 113 -6.67 3.61 -4.96
N TYR A 114 -7.77 2.97 -4.56
CA TYR A 114 -8.18 1.67 -5.08
C TYR A 114 -9.28 1.84 -6.12
N THR A 115 -9.07 1.25 -7.30
CA THR A 115 -10.07 1.21 -8.38
C THR A 115 -10.61 -0.20 -8.48
N ALA A 116 -11.90 -0.37 -8.19
CA ALA A 116 -12.59 -1.65 -8.28
C ALA A 116 -13.31 -1.80 -9.63
N THR A 117 -13.26 -3.01 -10.19
CA THR A 117 -13.93 -3.41 -11.43
C THR A 117 -14.87 -4.57 -11.13
N GLN A 118 -16.17 -4.35 -11.31
CA GLN A 118 -17.18 -5.39 -11.16
C GLN A 118 -16.98 -6.48 -12.21
N LEU A 119 -17.13 -7.74 -11.83
CA LEU A 119 -17.16 -8.84 -12.79
C LEU A 119 -18.47 -8.78 -13.60
N ALA A 120 -18.40 -9.12 -14.89
CA ALA A 120 -19.60 -9.24 -15.71
C ALA A 120 -20.57 -10.25 -15.08
N GLY A 121 -21.85 -9.88 -15.00
CA GLY A 121 -22.89 -10.81 -14.57
C GLY A 121 -22.99 -11.99 -15.54
N THR A 122 -23.09 -13.21 -15.03
CA THR A 122 -23.43 -14.37 -15.87
C THR A 122 -24.90 -14.26 -16.28
N ALA A 123 -25.20 -14.45 -17.57
CA ALA A 123 -26.57 -14.55 -18.04
C ALA A 123 -27.31 -15.67 -17.26
N ARG A 124 -28.53 -15.37 -16.80
CA ARG A 124 -29.42 -16.35 -16.18
C ARG A 124 -30.24 -17.07 -17.23
#